data_AF-A0A7K9CJ00-F1
#
_entry.id   AF-A0A7K9CJ00-F1
#
_cell.length_a   1.000
_cell.length_b   1.000
_cell.length_c   1.000
_cell.angle_alpha   90.00
_cell.angle_beta   90.00
_cell.angle_gamma   90.00
#
_symmetry.space_group_name_H-M   'P 1'
#
loop_
_entity.id
_entity.type
_entity.pdbx_description
1 polymer ?
#
loop_
_entity_poly.entity_id
_entity_poly.type
_entity_poly.pdbx_seq_one_letter_code
_entity_poly.pdbx_strand_id
1 'polypeptide(L)'
;GTPAILPIITALKNGHSITFEGKELSPEELCTPGDPGPVFLVLECPHQGFLDAICQNETFQRYQEGLPEKQVALVIHMTPEAVLRDSRYQQWLQRFGPGTQHLVLNENCSAVHNPRSYKIQTQLNLIHPEIFPLLTTYKSKEEEAVCSVPIVRGQCLLKYHFRPQQEWQRDAVTVCDQEAFISEALDLPDFQSRVKECRESLPASPGDVDTYPEIVFLGTGSAIPMKIRNVSATLVNTSPARSLLLDCGEGTFGQLCRHYGERVDQVLCNLAAVFVSHMHTDHHSGLLNILLERRRAFAALGQAFSPLFLVAPEQIMPWLYEYHNHCERILGDIEMISSQSLVKGCENMKPKAKWSVSSLLESYDLAEFQTCEVQHCKNAFACSMVHKSGWKVVYSGDTMPCRALVQMGKDATLLIHEATLEDGMEKEAIEKTH
;
A
#
# COMPACT_ATOMS: atom_id res chain seq x y z
N GLY A 1 -4.55 27.90 -34.46
CA GLY A 1 -4.04 29.18 -34.99
C GLY A 1 -2.72 28.93 -35.70
N THR A 2 -2.41 29.67 -36.76
CA THR A 2 -1.12 29.60 -37.45
C THR A 2 0.01 30.10 -36.54
N PRO A 3 1.25 29.58 -36.68
CA PRO A 3 2.40 29.99 -35.85
C PRO A 3 2.66 31.51 -35.85
N ALA A 4 2.28 32.19 -36.94
CA ALA A 4 2.44 33.64 -37.10
C ALA A 4 1.58 34.50 -36.16
N ILE A 5 0.45 33.98 -35.64
CA ILE A 5 -0.47 34.73 -34.77
C ILE A 5 -0.16 34.48 -33.28
N LEU A 6 0.64 33.46 -32.96
CA LEU A 6 0.97 33.11 -31.58
C LEU A 6 1.67 34.24 -30.79
N PRO A 7 2.62 35.01 -31.38
CA PRO A 7 3.23 36.16 -30.68
C PRO A 7 2.20 37.26 -30.38
N ILE A 8 1.27 37.51 -31.30
CA ILE A 8 0.19 38.50 -31.14
C ILE A 8 -0.76 38.09 -30.01
N ILE A 9 -1.21 36.84 -30.00
CA ILE A 9 -2.07 36.30 -28.93
C ILE A 9 -1.37 36.37 -27.58
N THR A 10 -0.08 36.03 -27.53
CA THR A 10 0.71 36.08 -26.29
C THR A 10 0.85 37.52 -25.77
N ALA A 11 1.14 38.48 -26.65
CA ALA A 11 1.23 39.89 -26.28
C ALA A 11 -0.08 40.42 -25.68
N LEU A 12 -1.21 40.19 -26.36
CA LEU A 12 -2.53 40.62 -25.90
C LEU A 12 -2.94 39.95 -24.58
N LYS A 13 -2.67 38.64 -24.42
CA LYS A 13 -2.93 37.92 -23.16
C LYS A 13 -2.11 38.43 -21.97
N ASN A 14 -0.92 38.96 -22.24
CA ASN A 14 -0.04 39.54 -21.22
C ASN A 14 -0.36 41.02 -20.93
N GLY A 15 -1.42 41.58 -21.53
CA GLY A 15 -1.81 42.97 -21.34
C GLY A 15 -0.99 43.96 -22.18
N HIS A 16 -0.27 43.51 -23.21
CA HIS A 16 0.49 44.38 -24.09
C HIS A 16 -0.30 44.72 -25.36
N SER A 17 -0.29 45.99 -25.75
CA SER A 17 -0.79 46.44 -27.05
C SER A 17 0.04 45.86 -28.19
N ILE A 18 -0.58 45.69 -29.35
CA ILE A 18 0.10 45.29 -30.59
C ILE A 18 -0.12 46.32 -31.68
N THR A 19 0.85 46.45 -32.59
CA THR A 19 0.68 47.24 -33.81
C THR A 19 0.31 46.33 -34.97
N PHE A 20 -0.83 46.60 -35.60
CA PHE A 20 -1.28 45.90 -36.80
C PHE A 20 -1.66 46.93 -37.87
N GLU A 21 -1.07 46.82 -39.06
CA GLU A 21 -1.31 47.74 -40.19
C GLU A 21 -1.14 49.24 -39.84
N GLY A 22 -0.17 49.54 -38.96
CA GLY A 22 0.12 50.92 -38.53
C GLY A 22 -0.86 51.48 -37.48
N LYS A 23 -1.83 50.70 -37.01
CA LYS A 23 -2.70 51.03 -35.88
C LYS A 23 -2.25 50.28 -34.63
N GLU A 24 -2.14 51.00 -33.51
CA GLU A 24 -1.98 50.38 -32.19
C GLU A 24 -3.35 49.88 -31.71
N LEU A 25 -3.41 48.61 -31.32
CA LEU A 25 -4.60 47.96 -30.81
C LEU A 25 -4.34 47.50 -29.38
N SER A 26 -5.18 47.94 -28.44
CA SER A 26 -5.04 47.57 -27.03
C SER A 26 -5.73 46.23 -26.73
N PRO A 27 -5.34 45.54 -25.64
CA PRO A 27 -6.02 44.33 -25.20
C PRO A 27 -7.52 44.52 -25.00
N GLU A 28 -7.96 45.68 -24.52
CA GLU A 28 -9.37 46.00 -24.26
C GLU A 28 -10.20 46.15 -25.55
N GLU A 29 -9.57 46.51 -26.67
CA GLU A 29 -10.22 46.60 -27.98
C GLU A 29 -10.40 45.23 -28.65
N LEU A 30 -9.60 44.23 -28.26
CA LEU A 30 -9.49 42.94 -28.95
C LEU A 30 -9.90 41.73 -28.10
N CYS A 31 -9.84 41.84 -26.77
CA CYS A 31 -10.15 40.77 -25.84
C CYS A 31 -11.47 41.05 -25.12
N THR A 32 -12.24 40.00 -24.86
CA THR A 32 -13.32 40.09 -23.86
C THR A 32 -12.72 40.29 -22.46
N PRO A 33 -13.47 40.86 -21.50
CA PRO A 33 -13.06 40.90 -20.10
C PRO A 33 -12.58 39.52 -19.64
N GLY A 34 -11.58 39.51 -18.76
CA GLY A 34 -11.08 38.26 -18.18
C GLY A 34 -12.20 37.51 -17.47
N ASP A 35 -12.46 36.28 -17.89
CA ASP A 35 -13.37 35.38 -17.18
C ASP A 35 -12.64 34.77 -15.99
N PRO A 36 -12.99 35.14 -14.74
CA PRO A 36 -12.31 34.65 -13.56
C PRO A 36 -12.31 33.11 -13.55
N GLY A 37 -11.17 32.55 -13.16
CA GLY A 37 -11.02 31.10 -13.09
C GLY A 37 -11.99 30.50 -12.06
N PRO A 38 -12.43 29.25 -12.28
CA PRO A 38 -13.24 28.53 -11.32
C PRO A 38 -12.45 28.32 -10.01
N VAL A 39 -13.10 28.56 -8.88
CA VAL A 39 -12.50 28.35 -7.55
C VAL A 39 -12.74 26.92 -7.11
N PHE A 40 -11.71 26.26 -6.57
CA PHE A 40 -11.86 25.00 -5.86
C PHE A 40 -11.08 25.01 -4.54
N LEU A 41 -11.51 24.19 -3.59
CA LEU A 41 -10.91 24.07 -2.27
C LEU A 41 -10.47 22.63 -2.02
N VAL A 42 -9.33 22.46 -1.36
CA VAL A 42 -8.85 21.17 -0.86
C VAL A 42 -8.61 21.35 0.63
N LEU A 43 -9.21 20.48 1.44
CA LEU A 43 -9.08 20.56 2.89
C LEU A 43 -8.96 19.16 3.49
N GLU A 44 -8.22 19.11 4.59
CA GLU A 44 -8.08 17.92 5.42
C GLU A 44 -8.62 18.22 6.82
N CYS A 45 -9.50 17.38 7.32
CA CYS A 45 -9.99 17.41 8.70
C CYS A 45 -9.84 16.00 9.27
N PRO A 46 -8.70 15.69 9.91
CA PRO A 46 -8.37 14.31 10.25
C PRO A 46 -9.23 13.76 11.40
N HIS A 47 -9.70 14.61 12.30
CA HIS A 47 -10.63 14.22 13.37
C HIS A 47 -11.38 15.44 13.92
N GLN A 48 -12.39 15.18 14.77
CA GLN A 48 -13.31 16.19 15.33
C GLN A 48 -12.64 17.34 16.11
N GLY A 49 -11.38 17.16 16.53
CA GLY A 49 -10.62 18.19 17.25
C GLY A 49 -10.20 19.37 16.37
N PHE A 50 -10.20 19.21 15.04
CA PHE A 50 -9.88 20.27 14.09
C PHE A 50 -11.11 21.08 13.63
N LEU A 51 -12.31 20.68 14.05
CA LEU A 51 -13.55 21.24 13.53
C LEU A 51 -13.70 22.73 13.78
N ASP A 52 -13.35 23.22 14.97
CA ASP A 52 -13.50 24.64 15.29
C ASP A 52 -12.56 25.49 14.44
N ALA A 53 -11.31 25.05 14.26
CA ALA A 53 -10.33 25.73 13.42
C ALA A 53 -10.77 25.82 11.95
N ILE A 54 -11.45 24.79 11.43
CA ILE A 54 -11.96 24.77 10.06
C ILE A 54 -13.23 25.62 9.94
N CYS A 55 -14.20 25.40 10.84
CA CYS A 55 -15.51 26.04 10.75
C CYS A 55 -15.43 27.56 10.97
N GLN A 56 -14.45 28.01 11.75
CA GLN A 56 -14.22 29.43 12.08
C GLN A 56 -13.14 30.08 11.19
N ASN A 57 -12.55 29.35 10.25
CA ASN A 57 -11.48 29.90 9.41
C ASN A 57 -11.99 31.03 8.50
N GLU A 58 -11.48 32.24 8.69
CA GLU A 58 -11.86 33.42 7.89
C GLU A 58 -11.62 33.25 6.39
N THR A 59 -10.62 32.44 5.99
CA THR A 59 -10.34 32.17 4.57
C THR A 59 -11.49 31.43 3.92
N PHE A 60 -12.04 30.40 4.58
CA PHE A 60 -13.21 29.66 4.05
C PHE A 60 -14.47 30.52 4.06
N GLN A 61 -14.66 31.35 5.08
CA GLN A 61 -15.83 32.24 5.17
C GLN A 61 -15.97 33.15 3.96
N ARG A 62 -14.85 33.70 3.43
CA ARG A 62 -14.83 34.55 2.22
C ARG A 62 -15.39 33.86 0.97
N TYR A 63 -15.35 32.53 0.91
CA TYR A 63 -15.88 31.72 -0.20
C TYR A 63 -17.29 31.18 0.06
N GLN A 64 -17.84 31.46 1.25
CA GLN A 64 -19.18 31.09 1.70
C GLN A 64 -20.16 32.28 1.68
N GLU A 65 -19.66 33.50 1.44
CA GLU A 65 -20.45 34.75 1.42
C GLU A 65 -21.34 34.93 0.18
N GLY A 66 -21.33 33.99 -0.78
CA GLY A 66 -22.25 34.01 -1.93
C GLY A 66 -21.94 35.05 -3.01
N LEU A 67 -20.72 35.61 -3.04
CA LEU A 67 -20.28 36.52 -4.09
C LEU A 67 -20.09 35.75 -5.42
N PRO A 68 -20.67 36.19 -6.57
CA PRO A 68 -20.59 35.47 -7.85
C PRO A 68 -19.15 35.16 -8.29
N GLU A 69 -18.23 36.10 -8.10
CA GLU A 69 -16.82 35.97 -8.47
C GLU A 69 -16.03 35.00 -7.56
N LYS A 70 -16.61 34.61 -6.42
CA LYS A 70 -16.01 33.69 -5.45
C LYS A 70 -16.78 32.38 -5.32
N GLN A 71 -17.66 32.09 -6.27
CA GLN A 71 -18.42 30.85 -6.24
C GLN A 71 -17.48 29.65 -6.37
N VAL A 72 -17.51 28.78 -5.37
CA VAL A 72 -16.70 27.55 -5.34
C VAL A 72 -17.34 26.51 -6.24
N ALA A 73 -16.60 26.02 -7.24
CA ALA A 73 -17.03 24.94 -8.12
C ALA A 73 -16.90 23.56 -7.46
N LEU A 74 -15.83 23.32 -6.70
CA LEU A 74 -15.55 22.04 -6.06
C LEU A 74 -14.87 22.21 -4.70
N VAL A 75 -15.32 21.45 -3.70
CA VAL A 75 -14.60 21.25 -2.43
C VAL A 75 -14.18 19.79 -2.32
N ILE A 76 -12.89 19.55 -2.06
CA ILE A 76 -12.32 18.23 -1.85
C ILE A 76 -12.08 18.04 -0.36
N HIS A 77 -12.74 17.05 0.21
CA HIS A 77 -12.79 16.71 1.63
C HIS A 77 -11.96 15.46 1.89
N MET A 78 -10.80 15.62 2.53
CA MET A 78 -10.00 14.51 3.07
C MET A 78 -10.37 14.37 4.55
N THR A 79 -11.49 13.71 4.82
CA THR A 79 -12.15 13.73 6.14
C THR A 79 -12.85 12.41 6.44
N PRO A 80 -12.66 11.80 7.62
CA PRO A 80 -13.30 10.54 7.96
C PRO A 80 -14.81 10.69 8.16
N GLU A 81 -15.54 9.58 8.12
CA GLU A 81 -16.99 9.56 8.30
C GLU A 81 -17.41 10.16 9.64
N ALA A 82 -16.63 9.95 10.70
CA ALA A 82 -16.90 10.52 12.02
C ALA A 82 -16.91 12.07 12.03
N VAL A 83 -16.14 12.70 11.13
CA VAL A 83 -16.13 14.15 10.94
C VAL A 83 -17.29 14.57 10.04
N LEU A 84 -17.56 13.83 8.96
CA LEU A 84 -18.70 14.11 8.09
C LEU A 84 -20.03 14.04 8.85
N ARG A 85 -20.18 13.11 9.80
CA ARG A 85 -21.39 13.01 10.64
C ARG A 85 -21.54 14.13 11.67
N ASP A 86 -20.47 14.88 11.98
CA ASP A 86 -20.53 15.94 12.98
C ASP A 86 -21.41 17.09 12.49
N SER A 87 -22.33 17.53 13.34
CA SER A 87 -23.32 18.54 13.01
C SER A 87 -22.69 19.90 12.68
N ARG A 88 -21.54 20.25 13.28
CA ARG A 88 -20.80 21.48 12.96
C ARG A 88 -20.26 21.43 11.55
N TYR A 89 -19.73 20.28 11.15
CA TYR A 89 -19.21 20.09 9.79
C TYR A 89 -20.34 20.12 8.76
N GLN A 90 -21.47 19.47 9.06
CA GLN A 90 -22.66 19.53 8.22
C GLN A 90 -23.18 20.95 8.02
N GLN A 91 -23.25 21.76 9.09
CA GLN A 91 -23.61 23.18 8.97
C GLN A 91 -22.58 23.95 8.14
N TRP A 92 -21.30 23.66 8.30
CA TRP A 92 -20.24 24.29 7.50
C TRP A 92 -20.34 23.95 6.01
N LEU A 93 -20.68 22.71 5.65
CA LEU A 93 -20.91 22.30 4.25
C LEU A 93 -22.04 23.08 3.57
N GLN A 94 -23.14 23.35 4.29
CA GLN A 94 -24.30 24.06 3.76
C GLN A 94 -24.03 25.54 3.43
N ARG A 95 -22.91 26.09 3.88
CA ARG A 95 -22.56 27.49 3.63
C ARG A 95 -21.98 27.74 2.25
N PHE A 96 -21.66 26.69 1.48
CA PHE A 96 -21.26 26.83 0.09
C PHE A 96 -22.48 26.99 -0.82
N GLY A 97 -22.29 27.63 -1.98
CA GLY A 97 -23.38 27.91 -2.92
C GLY A 97 -23.99 26.62 -3.49
N PRO A 98 -25.25 26.66 -3.97
CA PRO A 98 -25.97 25.46 -4.43
C PRO A 98 -25.35 24.77 -5.67
N GLY A 99 -24.46 25.46 -6.39
CA GLY A 99 -23.71 24.87 -7.51
C GLY A 99 -22.40 24.17 -7.10
N THR A 100 -21.99 24.27 -5.84
CA THR A 100 -20.73 23.68 -5.35
C THR A 100 -20.82 22.16 -5.32
N GLN A 101 -19.85 21.51 -5.96
CA GLN A 101 -19.68 20.06 -5.88
C GLN A 101 -18.82 19.71 -4.66
N HIS A 102 -19.04 18.53 -4.09
CA HIS A 102 -18.31 18.04 -2.92
C HIS A 102 -17.71 16.67 -3.22
N LEU A 103 -16.39 16.57 -3.27
CA LEU A 103 -15.65 15.32 -3.42
C LEU A 103 -15.16 14.84 -2.07
N VAL A 104 -15.59 13.67 -1.63
CA VAL A 104 -15.14 13.04 -0.38
C VAL A 104 -14.10 11.98 -0.67
N LEU A 105 -12.97 12.07 0.03
CA LEU A 105 -11.85 11.12 0.02
C LEU A 105 -11.67 10.58 1.44
N ASN A 106 -12.18 9.38 1.71
CA ASN A 106 -12.16 8.79 3.06
C ASN A 106 -12.18 7.26 3.04
N GLU A 107 -12.31 6.63 4.20
CA GLU A 107 -12.30 5.18 4.41
C GLU A 107 -13.38 4.42 3.62
N ASN A 108 -14.48 5.07 3.25
CA ASN A 108 -15.57 4.47 2.47
C ASN A 108 -15.38 4.64 0.95
N CYS A 109 -14.30 5.27 0.48
CA CYS A 109 -13.94 5.26 -0.93
C CYS A 109 -13.49 3.84 -1.35
N SER A 110 -14.36 3.13 -2.07
CA SER A 110 -14.02 1.84 -2.68
C SER A 110 -13.61 2.04 -4.13
N ALA A 111 -12.33 1.78 -4.46
CA ALA A 111 -11.82 1.84 -5.82
C ALA A 111 -10.78 0.76 -6.11
N VAL A 112 -10.81 0.23 -7.34
CA VAL A 112 -9.83 -0.72 -7.84
C VAL A 112 -8.58 0.06 -8.29
N HIS A 113 -7.53 0.02 -7.48
CA HIS A 113 -6.29 0.78 -7.70
C HIS A 113 -5.23 0.04 -8.54
N ASN A 114 -5.32 -1.29 -8.67
CA ASN A 114 -4.39 -2.08 -9.49
C ASN A 114 -5.11 -3.25 -10.23
N PRO A 115 -5.82 -2.96 -11.32
CA PRO A 115 -6.58 -3.95 -12.08
C PRO A 115 -5.69 -5.02 -12.74
N ARG A 116 -4.42 -4.71 -13.01
CA ARG A 116 -3.47 -5.68 -13.62
C ARG A 116 -3.09 -6.80 -12.66
N SER A 117 -2.99 -6.50 -11.37
CA SER A 117 -2.81 -7.54 -10.34
C SER A 117 -4.06 -8.41 -10.18
N TYR A 118 -5.28 -7.86 -10.29
CA TYR A 118 -6.51 -8.67 -10.32
C TYR A 118 -6.56 -9.57 -11.56
N LYS A 119 -6.19 -9.03 -12.72
CA LYS A 119 -6.13 -9.77 -13.98
C LYS A 119 -5.19 -10.96 -13.88
N ILE A 120 -3.91 -10.75 -13.54
CA ILE A 120 -2.95 -11.85 -13.48
C ILE A 120 -3.37 -12.90 -12.43
N GLN A 121 -3.89 -12.48 -11.26
CA GLN A 121 -4.39 -13.43 -10.27
C GLN A 121 -5.59 -14.23 -10.80
N THR A 122 -6.53 -13.60 -11.51
CA THR A 122 -7.68 -14.28 -12.12
C THR A 122 -7.21 -15.33 -13.12
N GLN A 123 -6.21 -15.00 -13.94
CA GLN A 123 -5.68 -15.93 -14.94
C GLN A 123 -4.90 -17.08 -14.28
N LEU A 124 -4.14 -16.82 -13.21
CA LEU A 124 -3.47 -17.85 -12.43
C LEU A 124 -4.45 -18.75 -11.66
N ASN A 125 -5.57 -18.19 -11.19
CA ASN A 125 -6.66 -18.95 -10.55
C ASN A 125 -7.27 -20.00 -11.50
N LEU A 126 -7.37 -19.69 -12.80
CA LEU A 126 -7.78 -20.66 -13.82
C LEU A 126 -6.80 -21.85 -13.91
N ILE A 127 -5.53 -21.66 -13.56
CA ILE A 127 -4.55 -22.75 -13.52
C ILE A 127 -4.73 -23.56 -12.22
N HIS A 128 -4.64 -22.88 -11.07
CA HIS A 128 -4.72 -23.51 -9.75
C HIS A 128 -5.44 -22.62 -8.71
N PRO A 129 -6.71 -22.87 -8.39
CA PRO A 129 -7.50 -21.97 -7.56
C PRO A 129 -7.08 -21.95 -6.08
N GLU A 130 -6.55 -23.04 -5.54
CA GLU A 130 -6.09 -23.09 -4.14
C GLU A 130 -4.78 -22.30 -3.92
N ILE A 131 -3.78 -22.46 -4.80
CA ILE A 131 -2.53 -21.69 -4.76
C ILE A 131 -2.76 -20.21 -5.10
N PHE A 132 -3.67 -19.93 -6.04
CA PHE A 132 -3.96 -18.59 -6.51
C PHE A 132 -5.42 -18.22 -6.24
N PRO A 133 -5.81 -17.96 -4.98
CA PRO A 133 -7.17 -17.53 -4.67
C PRO A 133 -7.46 -16.16 -5.31
N LEU A 134 -8.72 -15.91 -5.65
CA LEU A 134 -9.14 -14.62 -6.20
C LEU A 134 -8.93 -13.50 -5.18
N LEU A 135 -8.46 -12.35 -5.67
CA LEU A 135 -8.31 -11.16 -4.82
C LEU A 135 -9.67 -10.55 -4.51
N THR A 136 -9.78 -10.03 -3.30
CA THR A 136 -10.96 -9.34 -2.78
C THR A 136 -10.78 -7.83 -2.85
N THR A 137 -11.91 -7.11 -2.92
CA THR A 137 -11.93 -5.65 -2.74
C THR A 137 -12.36 -5.36 -1.31
N TYR A 138 -11.47 -4.77 -0.51
CA TYR A 138 -11.81 -4.34 0.83
C TYR A 138 -12.93 -3.29 0.80
N LYS A 139 -13.90 -3.47 1.68
CA LYS A 139 -14.96 -2.50 1.94
C LYS A 139 -14.87 -2.11 3.42
N SER A 140 -14.86 -0.81 3.66
CA SER A 140 -14.92 -0.30 5.03
C SER A 140 -16.24 -0.71 5.69
N LYS A 141 -16.17 -0.92 7.01
CA LYS A 141 -17.32 -1.24 7.87
C LYS A 141 -17.98 0.03 8.46
N GLU A 142 -17.39 1.20 8.24
CA GLU A 142 -17.92 2.46 8.73
C GLU A 142 -19.22 2.84 8.00
N GLU A 143 -20.25 3.19 8.77
CA GLU A 143 -21.52 3.66 8.19
C GLU A 143 -21.31 4.98 7.42
N GLU A 144 -21.86 5.07 6.22
CA GLU A 144 -21.76 6.29 5.43
C GLU A 144 -22.53 7.45 6.07
N ALA A 145 -21.90 8.62 6.18
CA ALA A 145 -22.55 9.83 6.64
C ALA A 145 -23.66 10.27 5.67
N VAL A 146 -24.82 10.60 6.23
CA VAL A 146 -25.89 11.27 5.49
C VAL A 146 -25.56 12.76 5.45
N CYS A 147 -25.00 13.21 4.33
CA CYS A 147 -24.66 14.61 4.12
C CYS A 147 -25.88 15.43 3.71
N SER A 148 -25.93 16.66 4.21
CA SER A 148 -26.96 17.65 3.88
C SER A 148 -26.81 18.29 2.50
N VAL A 149 -25.66 18.06 1.86
CA VAL A 149 -25.37 18.42 0.47
C VAL A 149 -25.03 17.17 -0.34
N PRO A 150 -25.30 17.13 -1.66
CA PRO A 150 -24.86 16.02 -2.50
C PRO A 150 -23.33 15.91 -2.48
N ILE A 151 -22.84 14.70 -2.23
CA ILE A 151 -21.41 14.38 -2.27
C ILE A 151 -21.13 13.35 -3.36
N VAL A 152 -19.90 13.38 -3.87
CA VAL A 152 -19.33 12.37 -4.74
C VAL A 152 -18.15 11.74 -4.01
N ARG A 153 -18.11 10.42 -3.91
CA ARG A 153 -16.95 9.71 -3.37
C ARG A 153 -15.87 9.55 -4.43
N GLY A 154 -14.61 9.67 -4.00
CA GLY A 154 -13.45 9.48 -4.86
C GLY A 154 -13.39 8.07 -5.46
N GLN A 155 -13.03 8.02 -6.74
CA GLN A 155 -12.70 6.78 -7.45
C GLN A 155 -11.41 7.01 -8.24
N CYS A 156 -10.65 5.94 -8.47
CA CYS A 156 -9.46 6.02 -9.33
C CYS A 156 -9.86 6.51 -10.73
N LEU A 157 -9.13 7.50 -11.25
CA LEU A 157 -9.35 8.14 -12.56
C LEU A 157 -10.69 8.91 -12.72
N LEU A 158 -11.43 9.14 -11.63
CA LEU A 158 -12.54 10.10 -11.62
C LEU A 158 -12.00 11.51 -11.90
N LYS A 159 -12.66 12.24 -12.79
CA LYS A 159 -12.29 13.62 -13.15
C LYS A 159 -13.46 14.56 -12.95
N TYR A 160 -13.14 15.77 -12.50
CA TYR A 160 -14.07 16.91 -12.54
C TYR A 160 -13.48 17.96 -13.49
N HIS A 161 -14.22 18.28 -14.54
CA HIS A 161 -13.85 19.35 -15.46
C HIS A 161 -14.34 20.67 -14.91
N PHE A 162 -13.49 21.68 -14.96
CA PHE A 162 -13.90 23.04 -14.61
C PHE A 162 -14.27 23.90 -15.83
N ARG A 163 -13.75 23.54 -17.01
CA ARG A 163 -13.97 24.19 -18.30
C ARG A 163 -13.87 23.15 -19.42
N PRO A 164 -14.54 23.37 -20.58
CA PRO A 164 -15.45 24.46 -20.86
C PRO A 164 -16.79 24.32 -20.11
N GLN A 165 -17.19 23.09 -19.80
CA GLN A 165 -18.38 22.78 -19.00
C GLN A 165 -17.96 22.14 -17.69
N GLN A 166 -18.64 22.53 -16.60
CA GLN A 166 -18.43 21.93 -15.30
C GLN A 166 -19.17 20.60 -15.20
N GLU A 167 -18.44 19.49 -15.14
CA GLU A 167 -19.04 18.16 -15.10
C GLU A 167 -18.10 17.08 -14.56
N TRP A 168 -18.71 16.00 -14.08
CA TRP A 168 -18.02 14.78 -13.69
C TRP A 168 -17.79 13.88 -14.91
N GLN A 169 -16.55 13.51 -15.17
CA GLN A 169 -16.17 12.52 -16.17
C GLN A 169 -15.80 11.19 -15.50
N ARG A 170 -16.48 10.10 -15.92
CA ARG A 170 -16.40 8.76 -15.32
C ARG A 170 -15.99 7.64 -16.29
N ASP A 171 -15.85 7.93 -17.57
CA ASP A 171 -15.45 6.97 -18.63
C ASP A 171 -14.11 6.29 -18.35
N ALA A 172 -13.17 7.00 -17.72
CA ALA A 172 -11.85 6.47 -17.37
C ALA A 172 -11.80 5.77 -16.01
N VAL A 173 -12.90 5.75 -15.23
CA VAL A 173 -12.90 5.15 -13.89
C VAL A 173 -12.57 3.66 -13.99
N THR A 174 -11.61 3.23 -13.19
CA THR A 174 -11.14 1.85 -13.22
C THR A 174 -12.21 0.88 -12.75
N VAL A 175 -12.45 -0.16 -13.56
CA VAL A 175 -13.33 -1.29 -13.22
C VAL A 175 -12.51 -2.58 -13.21
N CYS A 176 -12.85 -3.50 -12.30
CA CYS A 176 -12.34 -4.86 -12.31
C CYS A 176 -13.33 -5.75 -13.06
N ASP A 177 -13.03 -6.07 -14.32
CA ASP A 177 -13.87 -6.94 -15.16
C ASP A 177 -13.26 -8.35 -15.21
N GLN A 178 -13.72 -9.21 -14.30
CA GLN A 178 -13.21 -10.57 -14.18
C GLN A 178 -13.57 -11.43 -15.40
N GLU A 179 -14.74 -11.20 -16.01
CA GLU A 179 -15.19 -11.95 -17.19
C GLU A 179 -14.30 -11.64 -18.39
N ALA A 180 -13.95 -10.37 -18.61
CA ALA A 180 -13.00 -9.97 -19.64
C ALA A 180 -11.62 -10.60 -19.41
N PHE A 181 -11.13 -10.68 -18.16
CA PHE A 181 -9.84 -11.29 -17.85
C PHE A 181 -9.82 -12.80 -18.14
N ILE A 182 -10.93 -13.50 -17.86
CA ILE A 182 -11.11 -14.91 -18.17
C ILE A 182 -11.15 -15.11 -19.69
N SER A 183 -11.97 -14.34 -20.40
CA SER A 183 -12.08 -14.42 -21.86
C SER A 183 -10.71 -14.25 -22.52
N GLU A 184 -9.94 -13.25 -22.12
CA GLU A 184 -8.60 -13.01 -22.67
C GLU A 184 -7.64 -14.17 -22.44
N ALA A 185 -7.73 -14.87 -21.30
CA ALA A 185 -6.92 -16.06 -21.06
C ALA A 185 -7.36 -17.25 -21.91
N LEU A 186 -8.67 -17.44 -22.10
CA LEU A 186 -9.21 -18.53 -22.91
C LEU A 186 -8.94 -18.35 -24.41
N ASP A 187 -8.75 -17.10 -24.86
CA ASP A 187 -8.37 -16.77 -26.24
C ASP A 187 -6.90 -17.10 -26.56
N LEU A 188 -6.07 -17.40 -25.55
CA LEU A 188 -4.68 -17.81 -25.76
C LEU A 188 -4.61 -19.21 -26.42
N PRO A 189 -3.80 -19.40 -27.47
CA PRO A 189 -3.62 -20.70 -28.10
C PRO A 189 -3.22 -21.77 -27.10
N ASP A 190 -3.88 -22.93 -27.19
CA ASP A 190 -3.63 -24.11 -26.36
C ASP A 190 -3.79 -23.90 -24.83
N PHE A 191 -4.31 -22.75 -24.36
CA PHE A 191 -4.36 -22.46 -22.92
C PHE A 191 -5.14 -23.52 -22.14
N GLN A 192 -6.35 -23.87 -22.60
CA GLN A 192 -7.19 -24.86 -21.92
C GLN A 192 -6.54 -26.25 -21.88
N SER A 193 -5.90 -26.68 -22.98
CA SER A 193 -5.19 -27.96 -23.02
C SER A 193 -3.98 -27.95 -22.09
N ARG A 194 -3.20 -26.86 -22.05
CA ARG A 194 -2.06 -26.72 -21.13
C ARG A 194 -2.47 -26.67 -19.67
N VAL A 195 -3.58 -26.00 -19.34
CA VAL A 195 -4.13 -25.99 -17.97
C VAL A 195 -4.55 -27.40 -17.56
N LYS A 196 -5.18 -28.14 -18.46
CA LYS A 196 -5.57 -29.54 -18.20
C LYS A 196 -4.35 -30.43 -17.99
N GLU A 197 -3.33 -30.35 -18.86
CA GLU A 197 -2.06 -31.07 -18.72
C GLU A 197 -1.38 -30.75 -17.38
N CYS A 198 -1.34 -29.47 -17.00
CA CYS A 198 -0.77 -29.02 -15.73
C CYS A 198 -1.52 -29.66 -14.55
N ARG A 199 -2.85 -29.59 -14.52
CA ARG A 199 -3.68 -30.17 -13.45
C ARG A 199 -3.55 -31.68 -13.35
N GLU A 200 -3.42 -32.39 -14.46
CA GLU A 200 -3.22 -33.85 -14.49
C GLU A 200 -1.81 -34.25 -14.04
N SER A 201 -0.81 -33.36 -14.20
CA SER A 201 0.56 -33.59 -13.75
C SER A 201 0.78 -33.30 -12.25
N LEU A 202 -0.11 -32.53 -11.63
CA LEU A 202 -0.02 -32.18 -10.23
C LEU A 202 -0.46 -33.37 -9.35
N PRO A 203 0.27 -33.67 -8.27
CA PRO A 203 -0.18 -34.66 -7.30
C PRO A 203 -1.54 -34.22 -6.71
N ALA A 204 -2.41 -35.19 -6.43
CA ALA A 204 -3.68 -34.90 -5.78
C ALA A 204 -3.44 -34.10 -4.48
N SER A 205 -4.18 -33.00 -4.32
CA SER A 205 -4.10 -32.17 -3.10
C SER A 205 -4.32 -33.08 -1.89
N PRO A 206 -3.44 -33.07 -0.88
CA PRO A 206 -3.47 -34.01 0.24
C PRO A 206 -4.63 -33.72 1.20
N GLY A 207 -5.89 -33.70 0.73
CA GLY A 207 -7.09 -33.54 1.54
C GLY A 207 -7.12 -32.31 2.46
N ASP A 208 -8.13 -32.27 3.31
CA ASP A 208 -8.40 -31.19 4.28
C ASP A 208 -7.54 -31.40 5.55
N VAL A 209 -6.22 -31.47 5.37
CA VAL A 209 -5.27 -31.54 6.49
C VAL A 209 -4.72 -30.13 6.69
N ASP A 210 -4.77 -29.63 7.93
CA ASP A 210 -4.11 -28.37 8.33
C ASP A 210 -2.59 -28.47 8.12
N THR A 211 -2.12 -28.29 6.88
CA THR A 211 -0.72 -28.42 6.52
C THR A 211 -0.02 -27.08 6.75
N TYR A 212 0.73 -27.01 7.85
CA TYR A 212 1.62 -25.90 8.15
C TYR A 212 3.09 -26.31 7.95
N PRO A 213 3.96 -25.41 7.48
CA PRO A 213 3.70 -23.99 7.24
C PRO A 213 2.97 -23.71 5.91
N GLU A 214 2.11 -22.70 5.89
CA GLU A 214 1.52 -22.13 4.66
C GLU A 214 2.28 -20.83 4.32
N ILE A 215 2.58 -20.64 3.03
CA ILE A 215 3.38 -19.52 2.53
C ILE A 215 2.52 -18.69 1.57
N VAL A 216 2.34 -17.41 1.89
CA VAL A 216 1.60 -16.47 1.07
C VAL A 216 2.52 -15.35 0.61
N PHE A 217 2.79 -15.31 -0.70
CA PHE A 217 3.59 -14.26 -1.31
C PHE A 217 2.73 -13.01 -1.55
N LEU A 218 2.87 -12.02 -0.67
CA LEU A 218 2.15 -10.74 -0.77
C LEU A 218 2.82 -9.77 -1.75
N GLY A 219 4.13 -9.91 -1.94
CA GLY A 219 4.89 -9.19 -2.95
C GLY A 219 6.13 -9.97 -3.40
N THR A 220 6.44 -9.86 -4.68
CA THR A 220 7.43 -10.70 -5.40
C THR A 220 8.24 -9.89 -6.42
N GLY A 221 8.29 -8.57 -6.25
CA GLY A 221 9.08 -7.64 -7.05
C GLY A 221 10.27 -7.10 -6.27
N SER A 222 11.30 -6.68 -7.00
CA SER A 222 12.51 -6.05 -6.47
C SER A 222 12.46 -4.54 -6.68
N ALA A 223 12.95 -3.78 -5.69
CA ALA A 223 13.18 -2.34 -5.66
C ALA A 223 11.94 -1.42 -5.81
N ILE A 224 11.10 -1.63 -6.83
CA ILE A 224 10.02 -0.72 -7.21
C ILE A 224 8.71 -1.51 -7.37
N PRO A 225 7.58 -1.05 -6.79
CA PRO A 225 6.27 -1.64 -7.05
C PRO A 225 5.94 -1.64 -8.55
N MET A 226 5.75 -2.81 -9.12
CA MET A 226 5.38 -2.99 -10.52
C MET A 226 3.86 -3.10 -10.70
N LYS A 227 3.41 -2.98 -11.95
CA LYS A 227 1.99 -3.15 -12.31
C LYS A 227 1.38 -4.49 -11.85
N ILE A 228 2.18 -5.55 -11.76
CA ILE A 228 1.69 -6.92 -11.44
C ILE A 228 2.35 -7.53 -10.18
N ARG A 229 3.46 -6.97 -9.70
CA ARG A 229 4.23 -7.48 -8.56
C ARG A 229 4.54 -6.32 -7.63
N ASN A 230 4.11 -6.42 -6.38
CA ASN A 230 4.51 -5.48 -5.34
C ASN A 230 5.90 -5.82 -4.80
N VAL A 231 6.53 -4.91 -4.07
CA VAL A 231 7.81 -5.13 -3.37
C VAL A 231 7.74 -6.21 -2.28
N SER A 232 8.90 -6.67 -1.80
CA SER A 232 9.03 -7.88 -0.97
C SER A 232 8.15 -7.89 0.29
N ALA A 233 7.34 -8.94 0.40
CA ALA A 233 6.65 -9.33 1.62
C ALA A 233 6.13 -10.77 1.48
N THR A 234 6.53 -11.65 2.37
CA THR A 234 6.05 -13.05 2.41
C THR A 234 5.49 -13.38 3.78
N LEU A 235 4.22 -13.77 3.84
CA LEU A 235 3.57 -14.21 5.07
C LEU A 235 3.77 -15.72 5.24
N VAL A 236 4.27 -16.11 6.40
CA VAL A 236 4.45 -17.50 6.83
C VAL A 236 3.45 -17.77 7.93
N ASN A 237 2.40 -18.52 7.62
CA ASN A 237 1.48 -19.03 8.62
C ASN A 237 2.06 -20.33 9.18
N THR A 238 2.28 -20.39 10.49
CA THR A 238 2.77 -21.61 11.17
C THR A 238 1.63 -22.39 11.83
N SER A 239 0.47 -21.75 11.99
CA SER A 239 -0.78 -22.30 12.50
C SER A 239 -1.95 -21.39 12.10
N PRO A 240 -3.22 -21.75 12.37
CA PRO A 240 -4.36 -20.88 12.07
C PRO A 240 -4.36 -19.54 12.83
N ALA A 241 -3.58 -19.44 13.91
CA ALA A 241 -3.56 -18.31 14.83
C ALA A 241 -2.19 -17.59 14.91
N ARG A 242 -1.18 -18.04 14.16
CA ARG A 242 0.18 -17.48 14.21
C ARG A 242 0.78 -17.32 12.83
N SER A 243 1.18 -16.08 12.56
CA SER A 243 1.76 -15.67 11.29
C SER A 243 3.00 -14.81 11.51
N LEU A 244 4.02 -15.01 10.68
CA LEU A 244 5.25 -14.22 10.64
C LEU A 244 5.39 -13.58 9.25
N LEU A 245 5.84 -12.33 9.17
CA LEU A 245 6.22 -11.71 7.89
C LEU A 245 7.73 -11.79 7.68
N LEU A 246 8.13 -12.23 6.49
CA LEU A 246 9.49 -12.12 5.95
C LEU A 246 9.50 -10.92 5.01
N ASP A 247 10.20 -9.87 5.43
CA ASP A 247 10.13 -8.51 4.89
C ASP A 247 8.71 -7.90 4.89
N CYS A 248 8.66 -6.59 4.77
CA CYS A 248 7.44 -5.79 4.86
C CYS A 248 7.59 -4.50 4.04
N GLY A 249 7.76 -4.63 2.72
CA GLY A 249 7.84 -3.51 1.80
C GLY A 249 6.55 -2.68 1.71
N GLU A 250 6.63 -1.54 1.00
CA GLU A 250 5.51 -0.64 0.77
C GLU A 250 4.26 -1.40 0.28
N GLY A 251 3.09 -1.04 0.81
CA GLY A 251 1.83 -1.63 0.36
C GLY A 251 1.51 -3.03 0.89
N THR A 252 2.34 -3.61 1.75
CA THR A 252 2.09 -4.94 2.38
C THR A 252 0.70 -5.04 3.03
N PHE A 253 0.27 -4.03 3.78
CA PHE A 253 -1.09 -3.99 4.34
C PHE A 253 -2.18 -4.02 3.26
N GLY A 254 -2.00 -3.26 2.17
CA GLY A 254 -2.93 -3.29 1.04
C GLY A 254 -3.02 -4.67 0.37
N GLN A 255 -1.90 -5.41 0.30
CA GLN A 255 -1.89 -6.79 -0.18
C GLN A 255 -2.62 -7.74 0.77
N LEU A 256 -2.43 -7.59 2.08
CA LEU A 256 -3.20 -8.34 3.08
C LEU A 256 -4.71 -8.08 2.94
N CYS A 257 -5.13 -6.82 2.79
CA CYS A 257 -6.53 -6.46 2.55
C CYS A 257 -7.09 -7.13 1.30
N ARG A 258 -6.33 -7.16 0.20
CA ARG A 258 -6.76 -7.79 -1.06
C ARG A 258 -6.81 -9.31 -0.93
N HIS A 259 -5.88 -9.93 -0.23
CA HIS A 259 -5.81 -11.38 -0.11
C HIS A 259 -6.84 -11.93 0.89
N TYR A 260 -7.01 -11.26 2.04
CA TYR A 260 -7.83 -11.77 3.15
C TYR A 260 -9.19 -11.10 3.30
N GLY A 261 -9.42 -9.95 2.66
CA GLY A 261 -10.69 -9.22 2.71
C GLY A 261 -11.10 -8.89 4.14
N GLU A 262 -12.32 -9.26 4.51
CA GLU A 262 -12.89 -9.01 5.85
C GLU A 262 -12.13 -9.70 6.99
N ARG A 263 -11.31 -10.72 6.68
CA ARG A 263 -10.49 -11.45 7.67
C ARG A 263 -9.18 -10.73 8.01
N VAL A 264 -8.87 -9.60 7.36
CA VAL A 264 -7.58 -8.91 7.53
C VAL A 264 -7.28 -8.53 8.97
N ASP A 265 -8.29 -8.10 9.75
CA ASP A 265 -8.11 -7.75 11.16
C ASP A 265 -7.63 -8.95 11.98
N GLN A 266 -8.18 -10.14 11.72
CA GLN A 266 -7.76 -11.36 12.41
C GLN A 266 -6.33 -11.75 12.00
N VAL A 267 -5.97 -11.59 10.72
CA VAL A 267 -4.60 -11.85 10.24
C VAL A 267 -3.60 -10.91 10.89
N LEU A 268 -3.95 -9.63 11.05
CA LEU A 268 -3.11 -8.66 11.77
C LEU A 268 -2.94 -9.03 13.25
N CYS A 269 -3.99 -9.50 13.92
CA CYS A 269 -3.88 -9.98 15.30
C CYS A 269 -3.05 -11.28 15.42
N ASN A 270 -3.12 -12.16 14.42
CA ASN A 270 -2.31 -13.39 14.34
C ASN A 270 -0.82 -13.10 14.04
N LEU A 271 -0.53 -11.97 13.39
CA LEU A 271 0.82 -11.53 13.08
C LEU A 271 1.57 -11.16 14.37
N ALA A 272 2.49 -12.03 14.78
CA ALA A 272 3.25 -11.88 16.03
C ALA A 272 4.71 -11.46 15.80
N ALA A 273 5.23 -11.59 14.59
CA ALA A 273 6.60 -11.20 14.27
C ALA A 273 6.77 -10.71 12.83
N VAL A 274 7.72 -9.80 12.64
CA VAL A 274 8.25 -9.40 11.32
C VAL A 274 9.76 -9.60 11.37
N PHE A 275 10.29 -10.33 10.39
CA PHE A 275 11.71 -10.35 10.07
C PHE A 275 11.99 -9.36 8.95
N VAL A 276 12.90 -8.41 9.15
CA VAL A 276 13.42 -7.52 8.08
C VAL A 276 14.83 -7.98 7.76
N SER A 277 15.07 -8.37 6.51
CA SER A 277 16.37 -8.87 6.05
C SER A 277 17.45 -7.80 6.08
N HIS A 278 17.15 -6.59 5.61
CA HIS A 278 18.10 -5.49 5.50
C HIS A 278 17.41 -4.12 5.33
N MET A 279 18.19 -3.05 5.13
CA MET A 279 17.70 -1.66 5.20
C MET A 279 17.27 -1.02 3.86
N HIS A 280 17.21 -1.77 2.75
CA HIS A 280 16.61 -1.22 1.53
C HIS A 280 15.10 -1.05 1.70
N THR A 281 14.58 0.06 1.18
CA THR A 281 13.23 0.58 1.46
C THR A 281 12.13 -0.39 1.04
N ASP A 282 12.36 -1.17 -0.01
CA ASP A 282 11.45 -2.18 -0.55
C ASP A 282 11.25 -3.40 0.38
N HIS A 283 11.99 -3.50 1.49
CA HIS A 283 11.88 -4.59 2.46
C HIS A 283 11.28 -4.17 3.81
N HIS A 284 11.13 -2.87 4.11
CA HIS A 284 10.66 -2.44 5.45
C HIS A 284 9.71 -1.25 5.50
N SER A 285 9.57 -0.49 4.41
CA SER A 285 8.77 0.74 4.41
C SER A 285 7.29 0.55 4.74
N GLY A 286 6.73 -0.64 4.54
CA GLY A 286 5.36 -0.98 4.94
C GLY A 286 5.19 -1.27 6.43
N LEU A 287 6.28 -1.42 7.19
CA LEU A 287 6.24 -1.81 8.61
C LEU A 287 5.43 -0.82 9.46
N LEU A 288 5.61 0.49 9.24
CA LEU A 288 4.88 1.53 9.97
C LEU A 288 3.37 1.31 9.87
N ASN A 289 2.88 1.08 8.64
CA ASN A 289 1.46 0.87 8.40
C ASN A 289 0.95 -0.42 9.06
N ILE A 290 1.74 -1.50 9.03
CA ILE A 290 1.40 -2.75 9.73
C ILE A 290 1.27 -2.53 11.25
N LEU A 291 2.14 -1.74 11.87
CA LEU A 291 2.05 -1.45 13.31
C LEU A 291 0.77 -0.70 13.66
N LEU A 292 0.45 0.35 12.90
CA LEU A 292 -0.76 1.16 13.11
C LEU A 292 -2.03 0.33 12.89
N GLU A 293 -2.07 -0.45 11.81
CA GLU A 293 -3.21 -1.29 11.47
C GLU A 293 -3.37 -2.48 12.42
N ARG A 294 -2.28 -3.06 12.95
CA ARG A 294 -2.37 -4.02 14.06
C ARG A 294 -3.05 -3.39 15.26
N ARG A 295 -2.60 -2.21 15.71
CA ARG A 295 -3.19 -1.53 16.86
C ARG A 295 -4.69 -1.30 16.66
N ARG A 296 -5.10 -0.83 15.47
CA ARG A 296 -6.51 -0.69 15.10
C ARG A 296 -7.24 -2.03 15.16
N ALA A 297 -6.69 -3.08 14.57
CA ALA A 297 -7.31 -4.40 14.53
C ALA A 297 -7.51 -5.01 15.92
N PHE A 298 -6.52 -4.93 16.81
CA PHE A 298 -6.66 -5.37 18.21
C PHE A 298 -7.81 -4.65 18.91
N ALA A 299 -7.90 -3.33 18.75
CA ALA A 299 -8.99 -2.54 19.33
C ALA A 299 -10.35 -2.91 18.72
N ALA A 300 -10.43 -3.05 17.39
CA ALA A 300 -11.66 -3.39 16.67
C ALA A 300 -12.19 -4.79 17.05
N LEU A 301 -11.31 -5.75 17.29
CA LEU A 301 -11.66 -7.10 17.73
C LEU A 301 -11.78 -7.24 19.25
N GLY A 302 -11.56 -6.18 20.03
CA GLY A 302 -11.60 -6.22 21.49
C GLY A 302 -10.56 -7.15 22.13
N GLN A 303 -9.45 -7.41 21.42
CA GLN A 303 -8.40 -8.30 21.88
C GLN A 303 -7.33 -7.54 22.68
N ALA A 304 -6.72 -8.22 23.66
CA ALA A 304 -5.61 -7.63 24.41
C ALA A 304 -4.42 -7.39 23.47
N PHE A 305 -3.94 -6.14 23.43
CA PHE A 305 -2.83 -5.77 22.57
C PHE A 305 -1.55 -6.52 22.95
N SER A 306 -0.84 -7.03 21.94
CA SER A 306 0.45 -7.70 22.10
C SER A 306 1.50 -7.06 21.19
N PRO A 307 2.66 -6.64 21.72
CA PRO A 307 3.75 -6.11 20.91
C PRO A 307 4.22 -7.10 19.84
N LEU A 308 4.59 -6.58 18.68
CA LEU A 308 5.15 -7.34 17.58
C LEU A 308 6.63 -7.62 17.83
N PHE A 309 7.09 -8.87 17.71
CA PHE A 309 8.53 -9.14 17.67
C PHE A 309 9.12 -8.62 16.36
N LEU A 310 10.02 -7.66 16.43
CA LEU A 310 10.72 -7.13 15.26
C LEU A 310 12.13 -7.73 15.22
N VAL A 311 12.35 -8.70 14.35
CA VAL A 311 13.68 -9.28 14.10
C VAL A 311 14.31 -8.54 12.93
N ALA A 312 15.28 -7.65 13.17
CA ALA A 312 15.80 -6.77 12.13
C ALA A 312 17.25 -6.34 12.40
N PRO A 313 17.98 -5.79 11.42
CA PRO A 313 19.23 -5.07 11.68
C PRO A 313 18.99 -3.93 12.69
N GLU A 314 19.89 -3.74 13.65
CA GLU A 314 19.78 -2.65 14.64
C GLU A 314 19.66 -1.25 14.00
N GLN A 315 20.11 -1.11 12.75
CA GLN A 315 20.05 0.12 11.96
C GLN A 315 18.63 0.56 11.60
N ILE A 316 17.60 -0.28 11.82
CA ILE A 316 16.20 0.13 11.67
C ILE A 316 15.75 1.11 12.78
N MET A 317 16.37 1.03 13.96
CA MET A 317 15.91 1.75 15.15
C MET A 317 15.96 3.27 15.01
N PRO A 318 17.02 3.92 14.46
CA PRO A 318 17.02 5.37 14.25
C PRO A 318 15.83 5.87 13.44
N TRP A 319 15.45 5.17 12.37
CA TRP A 319 14.28 5.51 11.56
C TRP A 319 12.97 5.40 12.37
N LEU A 320 12.82 4.34 13.16
CA LEU A 320 11.66 4.15 14.03
C LEU A 320 11.60 5.21 15.16
N TYR A 321 12.74 5.62 15.71
CA TYR A 321 12.81 6.70 16.70
C TYR A 321 12.37 8.05 16.10
N GLU A 322 12.86 8.39 14.90
CA GLU A 322 12.47 9.62 14.22
C GLU A 322 10.96 9.67 13.98
N TYR A 323 10.37 8.58 13.47
CA TYR A 323 8.92 8.50 13.30
C TYR A 323 8.17 8.56 14.64
N HIS A 324 8.65 7.86 15.67
CA HIS A 324 8.01 7.85 16.99
C HIS A 324 7.93 9.23 17.63
N ASN A 325 9.02 10.00 17.53
CA ASN A 325 9.15 11.29 18.19
C ASN A 325 8.39 12.40 17.46
N HIS A 326 8.24 12.29 16.13
CA HIS A 326 7.71 13.38 15.29
C HIS A 326 6.35 13.09 14.65
N CYS A 327 5.93 11.82 14.56
CA CYS A 327 4.71 11.42 13.86
C CYS A 327 3.73 10.72 14.80
N GLU A 328 3.98 9.45 15.15
CA GLU A 328 3.09 8.67 16.00
C GLU A 328 3.86 7.70 16.91
N ARG A 329 3.40 7.56 18.16
CA ARG A 329 4.10 6.77 19.17
C ARG A 329 4.02 5.26 18.92
N ILE A 330 4.94 4.71 18.12
CA ILE A 330 4.97 3.28 17.75
C ILE A 330 5.91 2.37 18.55
N LEU A 331 6.92 2.88 19.27
CA LEU A 331 7.95 2.04 19.89
C LEU A 331 7.43 1.12 21.01
N GLY A 332 6.27 1.44 21.60
CA GLY A 332 5.59 0.56 22.55
C GLY A 332 4.90 -0.64 21.89
N ASP A 333 4.77 -0.64 20.56
CA ASP A 333 4.10 -1.68 19.79
C ASP A 333 5.07 -2.78 19.33
N ILE A 334 6.37 -2.62 19.59
CA ILE A 334 7.41 -3.53 19.13
C ILE A 334 8.27 -4.06 20.28
N GLU A 335 8.73 -5.29 20.13
CA GLU A 335 9.78 -5.89 20.95
C GLU A 335 10.95 -6.27 20.01
N MET A 336 11.99 -5.42 20.00
CA MET A 336 13.11 -5.54 19.08
C MET A 336 14.05 -6.71 19.42
N ILE A 337 14.38 -7.50 18.41
CA ILE A 337 15.39 -8.56 18.44
C ILE A 337 16.41 -8.27 17.33
N SER A 338 17.65 -7.98 17.72
CA SER A 338 18.74 -7.70 16.80
C SER A 338 19.08 -8.94 15.96
N SER A 339 19.08 -8.81 14.63
CA SER A 339 19.48 -9.90 13.73
C SER A 339 20.92 -10.35 13.98
N GLN A 340 21.81 -9.42 14.36
CA GLN A 340 23.19 -9.71 14.74
C GLN A 340 23.28 -10.65 15.96
N SER A 341 22.32 -10.55 16.88
CA SER A 341 22.28 -11.39 18.09
C SER A 341 21.88 -12.83 17.83
N LEU A 342 21.27 -13.10 16.68
CA LEU A 342 20.82 -14.43 16.24
C LEU A 342 21.82 -15.13 15.31
N VAL A 343 22.95 -14.50 15.02
CA VAL A 343 24.03 -15.14 14.26
C VAL A 343 24.70 -16.20 15.12
N LYS A 344 24.87 -17.40 14.56
CA LYS A 344 25.48 -18.54 15.27
C LYS A 344 26.86 -18.17 15.85
N GLY A 345 27.05 -18.46 17.13
CA GLY A 345 28.28 -18.14 17.87
C GLY A 345 28.29 -16.77 18.56
N CYS A 346 27.18 -16.02 18.51
CA CYS A 346 27.04 -14.80 19.31
C CYS A 346 26.78 -15.13 20.78
N GLU A 347 27.81 -15.07 21.63
CA GLU A 347 27.71 -15.46 23.06
C GLU A 347 27.21 -14.32 23.97
N ASN A 348 27.24 -13.07 23.49
CA ASN A 348 27.02 -11.86 24.31
C ASN A 348 25.61 -11.27 24.20
N MET A 349 24.57 -12.11 24.16
CA MET A 349 23.19 -11.63 24.20
C MET A 349 22.83 -11.08 25.59
N LYS A 350 22.30 -9.85 25.63
CA LYS A 350 21.75 -9.23 26.85
C LYS A 350 20.58 -10.08 27.40
N PRO A 351 20.35 -10.13 28.72
CA PRO A 351 19.26 -10.92 29.32
C PRO A 351 17.88 -10.63 28.73
N LYS A 352 17.56 -9.34 28.47
CA LYS A 352 16.31 -8.95 27.81
C LYS A 352 16.18 -9.61 26.43
N ALA A 353 17.21 -9.54 25.59
CA ALA A 353 17.19 -10.15 24.27
C ALA A 353 17.03 -11.68 24.32
N LYS A 354 17.65 -12.36 25.30
CA LYS A 354 17.44 -13.80 25.51
C LYS A 354 15.99 -14.14 25.82
N TRP A 355 15.33 -13.34 26.66
CA TRP A 355 13.91 -13.51 26.97
C TRP A 355 13.02 -13.26 25.75
N SER A 356 13.27 -12.20 24.97
CA SER A 356 12.49 -11.89 23.76
C SER A 356 12.63 -13.00 22.71
N VAL A 357 13.84 -13.54 22.51
CA VAL A 357 14.06 -14.69 21.64
C VAL A 357 13.35 -15.94 22.15
N SER A 358 13.43 -16.24 23.44
CA SER A 358 12.71 -17.40 24.01
C SER A 358 11.21 -17.27 23.81
N SER A 359 10.66 -16.07 24.02
CA SER A 359 9.24 -15.77 23.83
C SER A 359 8.82 -15.90 22.35
N LEU A 360 9.67 -15.49 21.42
CA LEU A 360 9.47 -15.70 19.98
C LEU A 360 9.41 -17.20 19.66
N LEU A 361 10.38 -17.99 20.13
CA LEU A 361 10.44 -19.42 19.87
C LEU A 361 9.20 -20.15 20.44
N GLU A 362 8.79 -19.81 21.65
CA GLU A 362 7.57 -20.34 22.27
C GLU A 362 6.30 -19.96 21.50
N SER A 363 6.20 -18.71 21.01
CA SER A 363 5.02 -18.22 20.30
C SER A 363 4.72 -18.94 18.98
N TYR A 364 5.75 -19.52 18.36
CA TYR A 364 5.68 -20.18 17.05
C TYR A 364 6.03 -21.67 17.09
N ASP A 365 6.20 -22.25 18.29
CA ASP A 365 6.69 -23.62 18.46
C ASP A 365 7.98 -23.92 17.67
N LEU A 366 8.88 -22.93 17.63
CA LEU A 366 10.19 -23.07 17.02
C LEU A 366 11.17 -23.73 17.99
N ALA A 367 11.95 -24.67 17.46
CA ALA A 367 13.14 -25.18 18.12
C ALA A 367 14.31 -24.19 17.98
N GLU A 368 14.39 -23.49 16.84
CA GLU A 368 15.46 -22.54 16.55
C GLU A 368 14.98 -21.44 15.58
N PHE A 369 15.44 -20.22 15.82
CA PHE A 369 15.39 -19.11 14.86
C PHE A 369 16.80 -18.53 14.79
N GLN A 370 17.44 -18.66 13.64
CA GLN A 370 18.83 -18.26 13.43
C GLN A 370 18.94 -17.31 12.24
N THR A 371 19.90 -16.38 12.28
CA THR A 371 20.27 -15.55 11.13
C THR A 371 21.69 -15.88 10.67
N CYS A 372 22.02 -15.44 9.45
CA CYS A 372 23.41 -15.31 9.01
C CYS A 372 23.57 -14.08 8.13
N GLU A 373 24.75 -13.46 8.16
CA GLU A 373 25.09 -12.37 7.25
C GLU A 373 25.19 -12.89 5.81
N VAL A 374 24.68 -12.10 4.87
CA VAL A 374 24.64 -12.42 3.45
C VAL A 374 25.39 -11.38 2.61
N GLN A 375 25.66 -11.68 1.34
CA GLN A 375 26.47 -10.84 0.47
C GLN A 375 25.60 -9.88 -0.35
N HIS A 376 25.25 -8.73 0.25
CA HIS A 376 24.45 -7.69 -0.39
C HIS A 376 24.89 -6.29 0.07
N CYS A 377 24.13 -5.66 0.97
CA CYS A 377 24.53 -4.45 1.67
C CYS A 377 25.09 -4.77 3.07
N LYS A 378 25.68 -3.77 3.73
CA LYS A 378 26.14 -3.94 5.13
C LYS A 378 24.94 -4.24 6.04
N ASN A 379 25.10 -5.23 6.93
CA ASN A 379 24.03 -5.72 7.82
C ASN A 379 22.82 -6.28 7.06
N ALA A 380 23.05 -7.00 5.97
CA ALA A 380 22.03 -7.82 5.33
C ALA A 380 22.05 -9.24 5.91
N PHE A 381 20.86 -9.79 6.17
CA PHE A 381 20.71 -11.09 6.80
C PHE A 381 19.70 -11.98 6.06
N ALA A 382 20.04 -13.27 6.02
CA ALA A 382 19.07 -14.34 5.84
C ALA A 382 18.59 -14.84 7.20
N CYS A 383 17.45 -15.53 7.23
CA CYS A 383 17.00 -16.25 8.42
C CYS A 383 16.65 -17.71 8.13
N SER A 384 16.66 -18.52 9.19
CA SER A 384 16.16 -19.88 9.20
C SER A 384 15.29 -20.11 10.44
N MET A 385 14.18 -20.82 10.23
CA MET A 385 13.20 -21.18 11.24
C MET A 385 13.08 -22.70 11.26
N VAL A 386 13.43 -23.31 12.38
CA VAL A 386 13.27 -24.76 12.61
C VAL A 386 12.13 -24.96 13.58
N HIS A 387 11.07 -25.62 13.12
CA HIS A 387 9.90 -25.91 13.94
C HIS A 387 10.09 -27.20 14.73
N LYS A 388 9.46 -27.29 15.92
CA LYS A 388 9.55 -28.49 16.78
C LYS A 388 8.99 -29.76 16.12
N SER A 389 8.12 -29.64 15.12
CA SER A 389 7.64 -30.79 14.33
C SER A 389 8.63 -31.29 13.28
N GLY A 390 9.75 -30.58 13.06
CA GLY A 390 10.88 -31.02 12.25
C GLY A 390 11.04 -30.33 10.89
N TRP A 391 10.09 -29.51 10.45
CA TRP A 391 10.28 -28.72 9.22
C TRP A 391 11.23 -27.54 9.44
N LYS A 392 11.89 -27.14 8.36
CA LYS A 392 12.81 -25.99 8.32
C LYS A 392 12.54 -25.10 7.13
N VAL A 393 12.26 -23.82 7.38
CA VAL A 393 12.08 -22.79 6.36
C VAL A 393 13.27 -21.83 6.40
N VAL A 394 13.80 -21.47 5.24
CA VAL A 394 14.94 -20.56 5.08
C VAL A 394 14.53 -19.44 4.13
N TYR A 395 14.88 -18.20 4.49
CA TYR A 395 14.65 -17.02 3.67
C TYR A 395 15.95 -16.27 3.46
N SER A 396 16.32 -16.00 2.20
CA SER A 396 17.62 -15.42 1.85
C SER A 396 17.72 -13.92 2.16
N GLY A 397 16.61 -13.18 2.05
CA GLY A 397 16.71 -11.75 1.73
C GLY A 397 17.38 -11.55 0.37
N ASP A 398 17.93 -10.36 0.11
CA ASP A 398 18.74 -10.11 -1.09
C ASP A 398 20.19 -10.54 -0.83
N THR A 399 20.77 -11.28 -1.79
CA THR A 399 22.13 -11.79 -1.64
C THR A 399 22.71 -12.39 -2.91
N MET A 400 23.97 -12.05 -3.20
CA MET A 400 24.85 -12.90 -4.00
C MET A 400 24.98 -14.31 -3.37
N PRO A 401 25.29 -15.35 -4.16
CA PRO A 401 25.56 -16.68 -3.61
C PRO A 401 26.64 -16.66 -2.51
N CYS A 402 26.28 -17.06 -1.28
CA CYS A 402 27.20 -17.01 -0.14
C CYS A 402 27.23 -18.30 0.70
N ARG A 403 28.42 -18.65 1.20
CA ARG A 403 28.65 -19.90 1.95
C ARG A 403 27.88 -19.95 3.28
N ALA A 404 27.67 -18.80 3.92
CA ALA A 404 26.94 -18.71 5.18
C ALA A 404 25.49 -19.18 5.01
N LEU A 405 24.81 -18.68 3.98
CA LEU A 405 23.45 -19.11 3.63
C LEU A 405 23.41 -20.59 3.22
N VAL A 406 24.37 -21.08 2.42
CA VAL A 406 24.45 -22.51 2.06
C VAL A 406 24.55 -23.38 3.32
N GLN A 407 25.38 -22.99 4.29
CA GLN A 407 25.56 -23.75 5.53
C GLN A 407 24.33 -23.69 6.44
N MET A 408 23.72 -22.50 6.58
CA MET A 408 22.50 -22.31 7.37
C MET A 408 21.31 -23.01 6.71
N GLY A 409 21.23 -23.00 5.37
CA GLY A 409 20.11 -23.51 4.60
C GLY A 409 20.16 -25.01 4.29
N LYS A 410 21.25 -25.69 4.66
CA LYS A 410 21.38 -27.13 4.44
C LYS A 410 20.21 -27.89 5.06
N ASP A 411 19.69 -28.88 4.32
CA ASP A 411 18.59 -29.76 4.70
C ASP A 411 17.28 -29.01 5.02
N ALA A 412 17.09 -27.79 4.46
CA ALA A 412 15.83 -27.07 4.57
C ALA A 412 14.69 -27.84 3.88
N THR A 413 13.53 -27.85 4.52
CA THR A 413 12.28 -28.33 3.92
C THR A 413 11.82 -27.39 2.83
N LEU A 414 11.98 -26.08 3.05
CA LEU A 414 11.67 -25.03 2.10
C LEU A 414 12.75 -23.94 2.13
N LEU A 415 13.22 -23.56 0.94
CA LEU A 415 14.07 -22.40 0.72
C LEU A 415 13.30 -21.37 -0.11
N ILE A 416 13.10 -20.18 0.46
CA ILE A 416 12.60 -19.00 -0.24
C ILE A 416 13.83 -18.15 -0.55
N HIS A 417 14.27 -18.20 -1.81
CA HIS A 417 15.47 -17.51 -2.28
C HIS A 417 15.09 -16.39 -3.23
N GLU A 418 15.83 -15.28 -3.16
CA GLU A 418 15.76 -14.23 -4.17
C GLU A 418 16.22 -14.75 -5.54
N ALA A 419 15.65 -14.17 -6.59
CA ALA A 419 15.96 -14.50 -7.99
C ALA A 419 15.71 -13.24 -8.83
N THR A 420 16.45 -12.17 -8.51
CA THR A 420 16.14 -10.81 -8.97
C THR A 420 16.29 -10.64 -10.48
N LEU A 421 17.30 -11.29 -11.07
CA LEU A 421 17.67 -11.12 -12.48
C LEU A 421 17.55 -12.42 -13.25
N GLU A 422 17.21 -12.31 -14.54
CA GLU A 422 17.07 -13.45 -15.45
C GLU A 422 18.43 -14.00 -15.89
N ASP A 423 18.43 -15.25 -16.37
CA ASP A 423 19.60 -15.89 -16.96
C ASP A 423 20.19 -15.01 -18.09
N GLY A 424 21.51 -14.83 -18.12
CA GLY A 424 22.20 -13.95 -19.07
C GLY A 424 22.45 -12.52 -18.56
N MET A 425 21.94 -12.15 -17.37
CA MET A 425 22.19 -10.87 -16.70
C MET A 425 23.21 -10.97 -15.55
N GLU A 426 24.09 -11.97 -15.55
CA GLU A 426 24.97 -12.29 -14.41
C GLU A 426 25.90 -11.14 -14.05
N LYS A 427 26.36 -10.36 -15.04
CA LYS A 427 27.19 -9.18 -14.79
C LYS A 427 26.43 -8.12 -13.98
N GLU A 428 25.17 -7.87 -14.33
CA GLU A 428 24.34 -6.90 -13.63
C GLU A 428 23.95 -7.41 -12.23
N ALA A 429 23.79 -8.73 -12.07
CA ALA A 429 23.58 -9.37 -10.77
C ALA A 429 24.78 -9.17 -9.84
N ILE A 430 25.99 -9.40 -10.33
CA ILE A 430 27.23 -9.14 -9.58
C ILE A 430 27.35 -7.65 -9.21
N GLU A 431 27.06 -6.75 -10.15
CA GLU A 431 27.17 -5.30 -9.91
C GLU A 431 26.14 -4.80 -8.88
N LYS A 432 24.93 -5.38 -8.87
CA LYS A 432 23.83 -5.02 -7.95
C LYS A 432 23.77 -5.88 -6.70
N THR A 433 24.64 -6.87 -6.58
CA THR A 433 24.76 -7.80 -5.45
C THR A 433 23.54 -8.69 -5.19
N HIS A 434 23.04 -9.35 -6.25
CA HIS A 434 21.93 -10.32 -6.25
C HIS A 434 22.32 -11.69 -6.78
#